data_AF-A0A1C6VDU5-F1
#
_entry.id   AF-A0A1C6VDU5-F1
#
_cell.length_a   1.000
_cell.length_b   1.000
_cell.length_c   1.000
_cell.angle_alpha   90.00
_cell.angle_beta   90.00
_cell.angle_gamma   90.00
#
_symmetry.space_group_name_H-M   'P 1'
#
loop_
_entity.id
_entity.type
_entity.pdbx_description
1 polymer ?
#
loop_
_entity_poly.entity_id
_entity_poly.type
_entity_poly.pdbx_seq_one_letter_code
_entity_poly.pdbx_strand_id
1 'polypeptide(L)'
;MPGDWIPDHNRRWRPRDRKGPTCGYTFRDTMCPRRGAHYCEPRADRAVAFPAELLRHIKGPYRRRPFVLRDWQEHEIVRPLFGEVIWSTEWQRYVRRYRRAHIVMGRKNGKSEIAAAIQLLLFVGDDEEAAECYNAAADTKQAEKVFGPALRMVQLSPVLSRRLKYYKNERRLVDEKSGSIYEVITADAKGELGHNPHSFNLDEVLSQPDGSLWEAMDTADGAREQELLFTTTTETDEPLSFGAQMIDEAERIMEDPTRAPHVFAFVRKLPRTKEELARIRRAHPGHPHLPVSTDIYDERNWKWANPALDQFKSREALRRHALAAKTNAAREKAFRQFQMNQRVQALYRYVPMDLWDANTGELAVNPDWLLPKQEGLRCWGGLDLSSKLDMTAWCLLFENGQIRWRFWVPEAVVPELSAGTDGAFQRWVDEGWVTATDGNTIDYESIYDAIEEDHDRFALVDVTYDRWSGEPVRQTIVDRTGLELIESGTTYERMTGPMTEFSRALTAREYAHGGNPVARWMAEHLKAKSPTDDPDRYRPVKPDRAKDHVRIDGLPALFFAIDGRMRVTDSESVYDYRGLAVLGGAAG
;
A
#
# COMPACT_ATOMS: atom_id res chain seq x y z
N MET A 1 -0.60 40.43 6.83
CA MET A 1 -1.00 39.02 6.64
C MET A 1 -2.51 39.04 6.49
N PRO A 2 -3.10 38.52 5.39
CA PRO A 2 -4.54 38.29 5.36
C PRO A 2 -4.86 37.35 6.53
N GLY A 3 -5.90 37.67 7.32
CA GLY A 3 -6.20 37.01 8.59
C GLY A 3 -6.22 35.48 8.46
N ASP A 4 -5.55 34.82 9.41
CA ASP A 4 -5.34 33.38 9.39
C ASP A 4 -6.68 32.65 9.49
N TRP A 5 -6.92 31.72 8.56
CA TRP A 5 -8.12 30.88 8.57
C TRP A 5 -8.03 29.89 9.73
N ILE A 6 -8.94 30.00 10.69
CA ILE A 6 -9.05 29.10 11.82
C ILE A 6 -10.31 28.24 11.63
N PRO A 7 -10.20 26.90 11.55
CA PRO A 7 -11.36 26.03 11.46
C PRO A 7 -12.16 26.08 12.77
N ASP A 8 -13.49 26.05 12.65
CA ASP A 8 -14.38 25.89 13.79
C ASP A 8 -14.30 24.44 14.31
N HIS A 9 -13.52 24.23 15.36
CA HIS A 9 -13.34 22.91 15.98
C HIS A 9 -14.64 22.31 16.52
N ASN A 10 -15.67 23.11 16.80
CA ASN A 10 -16.97 22.61 17.23
C ASN A 10 -17.78 21.99 16.08
N ARG A 11 -17.48 22.36 14.82
CA ARG A 11 -18.15 21.80 13.62
C ARG A 11 -17.54 20.50 13.12
N ARG A 12 -16.39 20.07 13.65
CA ARG A 12 -15.81 18.77 13.31
C ARG A 12 -16.76 17.64 13.70
N TRP A 13 -16.84 16.63 12.83
CA TRP A 13 -17.66 15.45 13.10
C TRP A 13 -17.13 14.69 14.31
N ARG A 14 -18.05 14.24 15.16
CA ARG A 14 -17.78 13.37 16.31
C ARG A 14 -18.95 12.44 16.59
N PRO A 15 -18.71 11.26 17.20
CA PRO A 15 -19.79 10.38 17.64
C PRO A 15 -20.81 11.13 18.49
N ARG A 16 -22.09 10.79 18.36
CA ARG A 16 -23.14 11.32 19.23
C ARG A 16 -23.14 10.56 20.56
N ASP A 17 -22.11 10.75 21.36
CA ASP A 17 -22.02 10.24 22.72
C ASP A 17 -22.31 11.36 23.73
N ARG A 18 -23.21 11.10 24.68
CA ARG A 18 -23.59 12.04 25.75
C ARG A 18 -23.29 11.49 27.13
N LYS A 19 -22.63 10.34 27.23
CA LYS A 19 -22.28 9.70 28.50
C LYS A 19 -21.27 10.55 29.28
N GLY A 20 -21.26 10.35 30.59
CA GLY A 20 -20.30 10.93 31.51
C GLY A 20 -20.70 12.26 32.16
N PRO A 21 -20.02 12.62 33.25
CA PRO A 21 -20.14 13.92 33.92
C PRO A 21 -19.54 15.05 33.09
N THR A 22 -19.56 16.28 33.61
CA THR A 22 -18.81 17.41 33.02
C THR A 22 -17.33 17.07 32.95
N CYS A 23 -16.69 17.40 31.82
CA CYS A 23 -15.27 17.12 31.59
C CYS A 23 -14.38 17.64 32.71
N GLY A 24 -14.56 18.91 33.08
CA GLY A 24 -13.85 19.52 34.22
C GLY A 24 -12.34 19.64 34.02
N TYR A 25 -11.79 19.17 32.91
CA TYR A 25 -10.37 19.30 32.61
C TYR A 25 -10.00 20.79 32.60
N THR A 26 -8.98 21.12 33.38
CA THR A 26 -8.54 22.49 33.57
C THR A 26 -7.09 22.62 33.10
N PHE A 27 -6.82 23.66 32.31
CA PHE A 27 -5.47 24.06 31.98
C PHE A 27 -5.40 25.58 32.11
N ARG A 28 -4.49 26.06 32.97
CA ARG A 28 -4.44 27.47 33.40
C ARG A 28 -5.81 27.88 33.97
N ASP A 29 -6.32 29.04 33.55
CA ASP A 29 -7.57 29.62 34.04
C ASP A 29 -8.81 29.13 33.25
N THR A 30 -8.66 28.13 32.37
CA THR A 30 -9.74 27.61 31.53
C THR A 30 -10.12 26.18 31.91
N MET A 31 -11.38 26.00 32.31
CA MET A 31 -11.98 24.69 32.60
C MET A 31 -12.94 24.29 31.48
N CYS A 32 -12.94 23.01 31.09
CA CYS A 32 -13.86 22.49 30.09
C CYS A 32 -15.27 22.22 30.69
N PRO A 33 -16.32 22.93 30.23
CA PRO A 33 -17.67 22.79 30.79
C PRO A 33 -18.53 21.73 30.06
N ARG A 34 -17.96 21.02 29.08
CA ARG A 34 -18.70 20.14 28.15
C ARG A 34 -18.90 18.72 28.73
N ARG A 35 -19.80 17.96 28.11
CA ARG A 35 -20.12 16.55 28.44
C ARG A 35 -20.20 15.70 27.16
N GLY A 36 -20.03 14.39 27.29
CA GLY A 36 -20.10 13.46 26.16
C GLY A 36 -18.90 13.58 25.22
N ALA A 37 -19.02 13.12 23.98
CA ALA A 37 -18.00 13.35 22.96
C ALA A 37 -17.94 14.85 22.57
N HIS A 38 -16.79 15.50 22.77
CA HIS A 38 -16.65 16.95 22.54
C HIS A 38 -15.20 17.37 22.26
N TYR A 39 -15.05 18.63 21.80
CA TYR A 39 -13.77 19.32 21.73
C TYR A 39 -13.45 19.97 23.09
N CYS A 40 -12.41 19.46 23.75
CA CYS A 40 -11.89 19.97 25.01
C CYS A 40 -10.78 21.00 24.73
N GLU A 41 -11.15 22.27 24.67
CA GLU A 41 -10.24 23.40 24.44
C GLU A 41 -9.02 23.42 25.38
N PRO A 42 -9.14 23.29 26.73
CA PRO A 42 -7.97 23.32 27.59
C PRO A 42 -7.00 22.14 27.38
N ARG A 43 -7.47 20.97 26.95
CA ARG A 43 -6.57 19.86 26.55
C ARG A 43 -5.82 20.19 25.27
N ALA A 44 -6.53 20.74 24.28
CA ALA A 44 -5.91 21.18 23.04
C ALA A 44 -4.87 22.29 23.28
N ASP A 45 -5.18 23.26 24.15
CA ASP A 45 -4.27 24.33 24.52
C ASP A 45 -3.03 23.82 25.25
N ARG A 46 -3.17 22.83 26.14
CA ARG A 46 -2.01 22.17 26.76
C ARG A 46 -1.11 21.52 25.71
N ALA A 47 -1.70 20.80 24.76
CA ALA A 47 -0.97 20.13 23.69
C ALA A 47 -0.23 21.12 22.76
N VAL A 48 -0.79 22.31 22.53
CA VAL A 48 -0.16 23.39 21.75
C VAL A 48 0.89 24.15 22.56
N ALA A 49 0.64 24.39 23.84
CA ALA A 49 1.56 25.07 24.75
C ALA A 49 2.85 24.27 24.96
N PHE A 50 2.75 22.94 25.05
CA PHE A 50 3.91 22.05 25.26
C PHE A 50 5.06 22.30 24.27
N PRO A 51 4.88 22.19 22.93
CA PRO A 51 5.96 22.46 21.98
C PRO A 51 6.44 23.92 22.03
N ALA A 52 5.54 24.88 22.17
CA ALA A 52 5.89 26.30 22.23
C ALA A 52 6.77 26.63 23.43
N GLU A 53 6.47 26.08 24.60
CA GLU A 53 7.13 26.42 25.85
C GLU A 53 8.37 25.57 26.11
N LEU A 54 8.26 24.26 25.86
CA LEU A 54 9.25 23.28 26.28
C LEU A 54 10.19 22.85 25.14
N LEU A 55 9.81 22.99 23.87
CA LEU A 55 10.65 22.58 22.74
C LEU A 55 11.30 23.77 22.04
N ARG A 56 12.35 23.47 21.28
CA ARG A 56 13.12 24.47 20.53
C ARG A 56 13.38 23.99 19.11
N HIS A 57 13.28 24.88 18.13
CA HIS A 57 13.69 24.56 16.76
C HIS A 57 15.16 24.16 16.70
N ILE A 58 15.44 23.09 15.96
CA ILE A 58 16.75 22.43 15.93
C ILE A 58 17.66 22.90 14.78
N LYS A 59 17.07 23.40 13.70
CA LYS A 59 17.71 23.67 12.40
C LYS A 59 17.17 24.95 11.77
N GLY A 60 17.89 25.46 10.78
CA GLY A 60 17.48 26.60 9.96
C GLY A 60 17.46 27.94 10.69
N PRO A 61 16.81 28.97 10.09
CA PRO A 61 16.78 30.34 10.63
C PRO A 61 16.16 30.47 12.02
N TYR A 62 15.34 29.49 12.42
CA TYR A 62 14.64 29.48 13.70
C TYR A 62 15.39 28.73 14.81
N ARG A 63 16.58 28.19 14.56
CA ARG A 63 17.33 27.39 15.53
C ARG A 63 17.40 28.06 16.91
N ARG A 64 17.19 27.28 17.98
CA ARG A 64 17.12 27.71 19.40
C ARG A 64 15.94 28.61 19.77
N ARG A 65 15.07 28.99 18.84
CA ARG A 65 13.82 29.69 19.16
C ARG A 65 12.75 28.68 19.64
N PRO A 66 11.76 29.13 20.44
CA PRO A 66 10.56 28.36 20.76
C PRO A 66 9.97 27.64 19.55
N PHE A 67 9.58 26.37 19.69
CA PHE A 67 8.92 25.61 18.62
C PHE A 67 7.43 25.96 18.57
N VAL A 68 7.12 27.11 17.99
CA VAL A 68 5.73 27.56 17.81
C VAL A 68 5.15 26.88 16.58
N LEU A 69 4.03 26.18 16.76
CA LEU A 69 3.32 25.53 15.68
C LEU A 69 2.80 26.57 14.69
N ARG A 70 2.78 26.21 13.41
CA ARG A 70 2.08 27.00 12.37
C ARG A 70 0.59 26.68 12.40
N ASP A 71 -0.25 27.57 11.92
CA ASP A 71 -1.71 27.45 12.05
C ASP A 71 -2.24 26.11 11.54
N TRP A 72 -1.72 25.59 10.42
CA TRP A 72 -2.10 24.27 9.92
C TRP A 72 -1.62 23.12 10.84
N GLN A 73 -0.43 23.23 11.43
CA GLN A 73 0.08 22.24 12.39
C GLN A 73 -0.77 22.26 13.67
N GLU A 74 -1.13 23.45 14.14
CA GLU A 74 -1.95 23.65 15.33
C GLU A 74 -3.40 23.23 15.11
N HIS A 75 -4.10 23.85 14.16
CA HIS A 75 -5.55 23.73 14.00
C HIS A 75 -6.00 22.55 13.13
N GLU A 76 -5.11 21.99 12.32
CA GLU A 76 -5.48 20.86 11.46
C GLU A 76 -4.92 19.53 11.95
N ILE A 77 -3.89 19.53 12.81
CA ILE A 77 -3.27 18.31 13.35
C ILE A 77 -3.35 18.25 14.88
N VAL A 78 -2.62 19.12 15.60
CA VAL A 78 -2.41 18.96 17.06
C VAL A 78 -3.70 19.18 17.85
N ARG A 79 -4.43 20.28 17.63
CA ARG A 79 -5.68 20.57 18.36
C ARG A 79 -6.74 19.50 18.13
N PRO A 80 -7.04 19.04 16.89
CA PRO A 80 -7.99 17.94 16.69
C PRO A 80 -7.53 16.63 17.35
N LEU A 81 -6.26 16.29 17.23
CA LEU A 81 -5.71 15.02 17.71
C LEU A 81 -5.77 14.90 19.25
N PHE A 82 -5.49 15.99 19.97
CA PHE A 82 -5.46 15.99 21.45
C PHE A 82 -6.68 16.63 22.12
N GLY A 83 -7.49 17.39 21.39
CA GLY A 83 -8.66 18.09 21.91
C GLY A 83 -9.96 17.30 21.80
N GLU A 84 -10.10 16.40 20.83
CA GLU A 84 -11.29 15.56 20.70
C GLU A 84 -11.27 14.45 21.76
N VAL A 85 -12.25 14.46 22.66
CA VAL A 85 -12.33 13.51 23.78
C VAL A 85 -13.68 12.81 23.83
N ILE A 86 -13.68 11.62 24.42
CA ILE A 86 -14.87 10.81 24.71
C ILE A 86 -14.85 10.35 26.18
N TRP A 87 -16.02 10.05 26.73
CA TRP A 87 -16.13 9.49 28.08
C TRP A 87 -15.87 7.99 28.04
N SER A 88 -14.84 7.51 28.72
CA SER A 88 -14.66 6.07 28.95
C SER A 88 -15.51 5.64 30.15
N THR A 89 -16.45 4.73 29.90
CA THR A 89 -17.24 4.08 30.96
C THR A 89 -16.42 3.06 31.74
N GLU A 90 -15.34 2.55 31.17
CA GLU A 90 -14.45 1.62 31.84
C GLU A 90 -13.57 2.36 32.85
N TRP A 91 -12.85 3.39 32.38
CA TRP A 91 -11.90 4.16 33.19
C TRP A 91 -12.55 5.30 33.99
N GLN A 92 -13.86 5.51 33.83
CA GLN A 92 -14.62 6.58 34.48
C GLN A 92 -13.96 7.96 34.33
N ARG A 93 -13.43 8.25 33.13
CA ARG A 93 -12.79 9.53 32.80
C ARG A 93 -12.88 9.87 31.32
N TYR A 94 -12.61 11.13 31.00
CA TYR A 94 -12.44 11.55 29.61
C TYR A 94 -11.09 11.13 29.06
N VAL A 95 -11.14 10.44 27.92
CA VAL A 95 -10.00 9.95 27.16
C VAL A 95 -9.92 10.58 25.78
N ARG A 96 -8.72 10.65 25.20
CA ARG A 96 -8.54 11.03 23.80
C ARG A 96 -9.39 10.13 22.91
N ARG A 97 -10.11 10.74 21.97
CA ARG A 97 -10.92 10.02 21.00
C ARG A 97 -10.08 9.25 19.99
N TYR A 98 -9.05 9.93 19.46
CA TYR A 98 -8.20 9.37 18.42
C TYR A 98 -7.06 8.59 19.04
N ARG A 99 -7.08 7.27 18.87
CA ARG A 99 -6.01 6.38 19.31
C ARG A 99 -5.06 6.01 18.18
N ARG A 100 -5.52 6.18 16.94
CA ARG A 100 -4.77 5.90 15.71
C ARG A 100 -4.70 7.17 14.87
N ALA A 101 -3.58 7.41 14.18
CA ALA A 101 -3.47 8.56 13.28
C ALA A 101 -2.62 8.32 12.02
N HIS A 102 -3.07 8.86 10.89
CA HIS A 102 -2.35 8.83 9.62
C HIS A 102 -2.09 10.26 9.12
N ILE A 103 -0.81 10.64 9.01
CA ILE A 103 -0.37 11.95 8.55
C ILE A 103 0.34 11.80 7.20
N VAL A 104 -0.38 12.13 6.12
CA VAL A 104 0.06 11.96 4.73
C VAL A 104 0.30 13.33 4.09
N MET A 105 1.57 13.66 3.84
CA MET A 105 1.97 14.95 3.22
C MET A 105 3.22 14.82 2.37
N GLY A 106 3.39 15.72 1.38
CA GLY A 106 4.57 15.78 0.54
C GLY A 106 5.89 16.01 1.31
N ARG A 107 7.03 15.77 0.64
CA ARG A 107 8.36 15.89 1.26
C ARG A 107 8.67 17.34 1.67
N LYS A 108 9.47 17.50 2.73
CA LYS A 108 9.90 18.82 3.25
C LYS A 108 8.76 19.71 3.79
N ASN A 109 7.63 19.12 4.18
CA ASN A 109 6.57 19.81 4.94
C ASN A 109 6.76 19.73 6.48
N GLY A 110 7.89 19.19 6.96
CA GLY A 110 8.22 19.14 8.39
C GLY A 110 7.53 18.02 9.16
N LYS A 111 7.20 16.90 8.49
CA LYS A 111 6.54 15.72 9.10
C LYS A 111 7.34 15.16 10.28
N SER A 112 8.66 14.97 10.10
CA SER A 112 9.50 14.38 11.14
C SER A 112 9.63 15.30 12.36
N GLU A 113 9.67 16.63 12.17
CA GLU A 113 9.68 17.58 13.28
C GLU A 113 8.36 17.62 14.07
N ILE A 114 7.21 17.52 13.41
CA ILE A 114 5.92 17.46 14.12
C ILE A 114 5.72 16.09 14.79
N ALA A 115 6.14 14.99 14.15
CA ALA A 115 6.15 13.66 14.76
C ALA A 115 7.00 13.63 16.03
N ALA A 116 8.20 14.23 15.99
CA ALA A 116 9.07 14.37 17.16
C ALA A 116 8.40 15.17 18.30
N ALA A 117 7.69 16.25 17.98
CA ALA A 117 6.96 17.04 18.97
C ALA A 117 5.79 16.27 19.60
N ILE A 118 5.04 15.51 18.78
CA ILE A 118 3.96 14.63 19.22
C ILE A 118 4.50 13.52 20.13
N GLN A 119 5.59 12.86 19.74
CA GLN A 119 6.24 11.83 20.56
C GLN A 119 6.70 12.38 21.91
N LEU A 120 7.33 13.56 21.94
CA LEU A 120 7.75 14.17 23.20
C LEU A 120 6.57 14.60 24.07
N LEU A 121 5.46 15.04 23.48
CA LEU A 121 4.24 15.34 24.22
C LEU A 121 3.70 14.08 24.89
N LEU A 122 3.59 12.97 24.16
CA LEU A 122 3.12 11.69 24.69
C LEU A 122 4.05 11.12 25.76
N PHE A 123 5.36 11.31 25.57
CA PHE A 123 6.38 10.82 26.48
C PHE A 123 6.38 11.51 27.86
N VAL A 124 6.22 12.85 27.91
CA VAL A 124 6.41 13.61 29.17
C VAL A 124 5.34 14.66 29.47
N GLY A 125 4.43 14.93 28.54
CA GLY A 125 3.43 16.00 28.64
C GLY A 125 1.97 15.54 28.72
N ASP A 126 1.71 14.26 28.44
CA ASP A 126 0.36 13.66 28.33
C ASP A 126 -0.21 13.12 29.65
N ASP A 127 0.53 13.30 30.76
CA ASP A 127 0.12 12.90 32.12
C ASP A 127 0.01 11.38 32.31
N GLU A 128 0.84 10.62 31.59
CA GLU A 128 0.93 9.16 31.67
C GLU A 128 2.17 8.73 32.46
N GLU A 129 1.97 7.85 33.43
CA GLU A 129 3.04 7.23 34.21
C GLU A 129 3.55 5.95 33.52
N ALA A 130 4.86 5.69 33.63
CA ALA A 130 5.55 4.59 32.97
C ALA A 130 5.24 4.50 31.47
N ALA A 131 5.13 5.65 30.78
CA ALA A 131 4.77 5.70 29.37
C ALA A 131 5.88 5.07 28.51
N GLU A 132 5.52 4.07 27.72
CA GLU A 132 6.41 3.46 26.73
C GLU A 132 6.16 4.10 25.35
N CYS A 133 7.13 4.84 24.85
CA CYS A 133 7.06 5.49 23.55
C CYS A 133 8.09 4.87 22.59
N TYR A 134 7.66 4.50 21.40
CA TYR A 134 8.52 3.85 20.41
C TYR A 134 8.48 4.54 19.06
N ASN A 135 9.60 4.59 18.38
CA ASN A 135 9.70 5.06 17.01
C ASN A 135 10.39 4.02 16.14
N ALA A 136 9.72 3.59 15.07
CA ALA A 136 10.24 2.64 14.10
C ALA A 136 10.31 3.23 12.69
N ALA A 137 11.27 2.70 11.94
CA ALA A 137 11.39 2.83 10.50
C ALA A 137 12.05 1.56 9.95
N ALA A 138 12.17 1.41 8.62
CA ALA A 138 12.72 0.21 8.01
C ALA A 138 14.16 -0.10 8.43
N ASP A 139 14.94 0.93 8.76
CA ASP A 139 16.28 0.80 9.31
C ASP A 139 16.52 1.84 10.41
N THR A 140 17.53 1.58 11.24
CA THR A 140 17.82 2.43 12.41
C THR A 140 18.28 3.85 12.02
N LYS A 141 18.88 4.05 10.84
CA LYS A 141 19.25 5.40 10.34
C LYS A 141 18.01 6.20 9.94
N GLN A 142 16.99 5.53 9.43
CA GLN A 142 15.72 6.15 9.11
C GLN A 142 14.96 6.51 10.39
N ALA A 143 14.95 5.64 11.40
CA ALA A 143 14.30 5.93 12.66
C ALA A 143 14.95 7.13 13.40
N GLU A 144 16.26 7.35 13.23
CA GLU A 144 16.94 8.56 13.71
C GLU A 144 16.39 9.87 13.09
N LYS A 145 15.66 9.83 11.98
CA LYS A 145 15.08 11.03 11.37
C LYS A 145 13.98 11.67 12.21
N VAL A 146 13.33 10.92 13.11
CA VAL A 146 12.37 11.46 14.09
C VAL A 146 12.98 11.55 15.49
N PHE A 147 13.64 10.48 15.95
CA PHE A 147 14.25 10.46 17.29
C PHE A 147 15.39 11.48 17.43
N GLY A 148 16.22 11.66 16.41
CA GLY A 148 17.31 12.64 16.41
C GLY A 148 16.82 14.07 16.61
N PRO A 149 15.81 14.54 15.85
CA PRO A 149 15.13 15.79 16.13
C PRO A 149 14.56 15.90 17.55
N ALA A 150 13.88 14.88 18.04
CA ALA A 150 13.30 14.89 19.39
C ALA A 150 14.40 15.04 20.47
N LEU A 151 15.45 14.22 20.41
CA LEU A 151 16.62 14.33 21.29
C LEU A 151 17.21 15.75 21.24
N ARG A 152 17.33 16.32 20.04
CA ARG A 152 17.90 17.67 19.89
C ARG A 152 16.99 18.76 20.45
N MET A 153 15.67 18.61 20.35
CA MET A 153 14.71 19.51 20.99
C MET A 153 14.85 19.46 22.52
N VAL A 154 14.98 18.25 23.08
CA VAL A 154 15.20 18.03 24.53
C VAL A 154 16.50 18.69 24.99
N GLN A 155 17.62 18.45 24.30
CA GLN A 155 18.93 19.02 24.65
C GLN A 155 18.95 20.56 24.61
N LEU A 156 18.13 21.17 23.76
CA LEU A 156 18.04 22.63 23.65
C LEU A 156 17.04 23.24 24.65
N SER A 157 16.21 22.42 25.29
CA SER A 157 15.23 22.84 26.28
C SER A 157 15.87 22.95 27.66
N PRO A 158 15.85 24.14 28.31
CA PRO A 158 16.38 24.30 29.67
C PRO A 158 15.65 23.46 30.74
N VAL A 159 14.42 23.03 30.45
CA VAL A 159 13.60 22.23 31.36
C VAL A 159 13.85 20.75 31.08
N LEU A 160 13.64 20.32 29.84
CA LEU A 160 13.71 18.91 29.48
C LEU A 160 15.14 18.35 29.56
N SER A 161 16.16 19.15 29.26
CA SER A 161 17.57 18.70 29.36
C SER A 161 18.00 18.38 30.79
N ARG A 162 17.29 18.91 31.81
CA ARG A 162 17.55 18.61 33.23
C ARG A 162 16.69 17.45 33.74
N ARG A 163 15.50 17.25 33.17
CA ARG A 163 14.56 16.19 33.54
C ARG A 163 14.92 14.85 32.92
N LEU A 164 15.34 14.84 31.66
CA LEU A 164 15.46 13.64 30.84
C LEU A 164 16.90 13.18 30.70
N LYS A 165 17.12 11.88 30.84
CA LYS A 165 18.42 11.24 30.61
C LYS A 165 18.44 10.59 29.23
N TYR A 166 19.56 10.74 28.53
CA TYR A 166 19.79 10.11 27.22
C TYR A 166 20.82 8.99 27.33
N TYR A 167 20.41 7.78 26.98
CA TYR A 167 21.24 6.60 26.88
C TYR A 167 21.58 6.35 25.42
N LYS A 168 22.84 6.60 25.06
CA LYS A 168 23.28 6.68 23.66
C LYS A 168 23.27 5.33 22.95
N ASN A 169 23.65 4.26 23.63
CA ASN A 169 23.83 2.95 23.00
C ASN A 169 22.46 2.34 22.63
N GLU A 170 21.50 2.52 23.52
CA GLU A 170 20.10 2.08 23.44
C GLU A 170 19.25 3.07 22.62
N ARG A 171 19.79 4.26 22.31
CA ARG A 171 19.06 5.36 21.65
C ARG A 171 17.73 5.64 22.37
N ARG A 172 17.83 5.77 23.69
CA ARG A 172 16.69 5.87 24.61
C ARG A 172 16.74 7.16 25.43
N LEU A 173 15.60 7.84 25.51
CA LEU A 173 15.34 8.87 26.51
C LEU A 173 14.56 8.27 27.67
N VAL A 174 14.90 8.66 28.90
CA VAL A 174 14.25 8.18 30.12
C VAL A 174 13.87 9.36 30.99
N ASP A 175 12.62 9.34 31.47
CA ASP A 175 12.15 10.20 32.55
C ASP A 175 12.05 9.36 33.82
N GLU A 176 13.07 9.43 34.68
CA GLU A 176 13.11 8.64 35.92
C GLU A 176 11.98 9.01 36.89
N LYS A 177 11.43 10.23 36.77
CA LYS A 177 10.35 10.69 37.66
C LYS A 177 9.07 9.90 37.43
N SER A 178 8.71 9.67 36.16
CA SER A 178 7.51 8.93 35.78
C SER A 178 7.80 7.47 35.43
N GLY A 179 9.07 7.07 35.34
CA GLY A 179 9.47 5.77 34.81
C GLY A 179 9.24 5.60 33.31
N SER A 180 8.95 6.70 32.58
CA SER A 180 8.66 6.65 31.15
C SER A 180 9.93 6.45 30.31
N ILE A 181 9.79 5.83 29.15
CA ILE A 181 10.86 5.65 28.16
C ILE A 181 10.42 6.12 26.76
N TYR A 182 11.37 6.65 25.99
CA TYR A 182 11.21 6.88 24.56
C TYR A 182 12.41 6.32 23.79
N GLU A 183 12.18 5.33 22.93
CA GLU A 183 13.22 4.55 22.26
C GLU A 183 12.98 4.37 20.76
N VAL A 184 14.06 4.08 20.03
CA VAL A 184 14.03 3.61 18.65
C VAL A 184 14.02 2.09 18.63
N ILE A 185 12.99 1.50 18.05
CA ILE A 185 12.91 0.05 17.83
C ILE A 185 13.20 -0.28 16.36
N THR A 186 13.70 -1.49 16.13
CA THR A 186 13.96 -2.01 14.78
C THR A 186 12.73 -2.74 14.25
N ALA A 187 12.61 -2.86 12.93
CA ALA A 187 11.41 -3.41 12.29
C ALA A 187 11.21 -4.94 12.41
N ASP A 188 11.98 -5.66 13.25
CA ASP A 188 11.82 -7.10 13.43
C ASP A 188 10.65 -7.42 14.37
N ALA A 189 9.49 -7.73 13.79
CA ALA A 189 8.23 -7.95 14.50
C ALA A 189 8.29 -9.08 15.55
N LYS A 190 9.22 -10.04 15.45
CA LYS A 190 9.29 -11.18 16.41
C LYS A 190 9.78 -10.79 17.80
N GLY A 191 10.55 -9.70 17.91
CA GLY A 191 11.05 -9.21 19.20
C GLY A 191 10.06 -8.35 19.98
N GLU A 192 9.00 -7.85 19.32
CA GLU A 192 8.22 -6.70 19.78
C GLU A 192 6.85 -7.09 20.39
N LEU A 193 6.52 -8.39 20.44
CA LEU A 193 5.22 -8.93 20.90
C LEU A 193 4.92 -8.75 22.41
N GLY A 194 5.82 -8.09 23.16
CA GLY A 194 5.69 -7.87 24.61
C GLY A 194 5.57 -6.41 25.04
N HIS A 195 5.56 -5.46 24.10
CA HIS A 195 5.50 -4.03 24.42
C HIS A 195 4.10 -3.58 24.81
N ASN A 196 4.01 -2.57 25.69
CA ASN A 196 2.74 -1.94 26.06
C ASN A 196 2.79 -0.44 25.72
N PRO A 197 2.72 -0.09 24.42
CA PRO A 197 3.00 1.26 23.95
C PRO A 197 1.93 2.26 24.42
N HIS A 198 2.36 3.34 25.08
CA HIS A 198 1.56 4.56 25.16
C HIS A 198 1.62 5.34 23.85
N SER A 199 2.75 5.24 23.13
CA SER A 199 2.87 5.81 21.80
C SER A 199 3.75 4.98 20.89
N PHE A 200 3.35 4.90 19.62
CA PHE A 200 4.18 4.31 18.58
C PHE A 200 4.09 5.12 17.29
N ASN A 201 5.25 5.52 16.76
CA ASN A 201 5.35 6.17 15.46
C ASN A 201 6.03 5.25 14.45
N LEU A 202 5.33 4.97 13.35
CA LEU A 202 5.90 4.35 12.15
C LEU A 202 6.17 5.44 11.11
N ASP A 203 7.43 5.89 11.04
CA ASP A 203 7.84 6.91 10.07
C ASP A 203 8.21 6.29 8.72
N GLU A 204 7.88 7.02 7.65
CA GLU A 204 8.08 6.64 6.25
C GLU A 204 7.59 5.22 5.96
N VAL A 205 6.28 5.00 6.15
CA VAL A 205 5.58 3.71 5.97
C VAL A 205 5.94 3.00 4.66
N LEU A 206 6.23 3.77 3.60
CA LEU A 206 6.62 3.22 2.29
C LEU A 206 7.93 2.43 2.29
N SER A 207 8.75 2.61 3.32
CA SER A 207 10.01 1.87 3.46
C SER A 207 9.84 0.50 4.10
N GLN A 208 8.66 0.22 4.69
CA GLN A 208 8.39 -1.04 5.37
C GLN A 208 8.17 -2.16 4.35
N PRO A 209 8.71 -3.37 4.60
CA PRO A 209 8.49 -4.52 3.72
C PRO A 209 7.01 -4.94 3.67
N ASP A 210 6.33 -4.89 4.81
CA ASP A 210 4.92 -5.26 4.98
C ASP A 210 4.31 -4.57 6.21
N GLY A 211 3.08 -4.94 6.57
CA GLY A 211 2.32 -4.39 7.70
C GLY A 211 2.60 -5.03 9.06
N SER A 212 3.44 -6.07 9.15
CA SER A 212 3.57 -6.92 10.34
C SER A 212 3.96 -6.15 11.61
N LEU A 213 4.88 -5.19 11.52
CA LEU A 213 5.27 -4.36 12.66
C LEU A 213 4.14 -3.46 13.15
N TRP A 214 3.37 -2.88 12.22
CA TRP A 214 2.21 -2.07 12.58
C TRP A 214 1.15 -2.93 13.27
N GLU A 215 0.87 -4.12 12.72
CA GLU A 215 -0.08 -5.07 13.29
C GLU A 215 0.37 -5.57 14.68
N ALA A 216 1.65 -5.87 14.87
CA ALA A 216 2.19 -6.26 16.16
C ALA A 216 2.00 -5.17 17.23
N MET A 217 2.26 -3.91 16.87
CA MET A 217 2.08 -2.78 17.80
C MET A 217 0.61 -2.43 18.03
N ASP A 218 -0.24 -2.54 17.00
CA ASP A 218 -1.68 -2.24 17.10
C ASP A 218 -2.46 -3.34 17.85
N THR A 219 -2.01 -4.60 17.77
CA THR A 219 -2.57 -5.72 18.54
C THR A 219 -2.09 -5.75 19.99
N ALA A 220 -1.01 -5.04 20.32
CA ALA A 220 -0.57 -4.80 21.69
C ALA A 220 -1.46 -3.77 22.45
N ASP A 221 -2.53 -3.27 21.83
CA ASP A 221 -3.52 -2.38 22.44
C ASP A 221 -4.32 -3.07 23.57
N GLY A 222 -4.84 -2.26 24.49
CA GLY A 222 -5.81 -2.67 25.50
C GLY A 222 -5.36 -2.45 26.94
N ALA A 223 -4.07 -2.23 27.19
CA ALA A 223 -3.54 -2.01 28.54
C ALA A 223 -3.38 -0.53 28.93
N ARG A 224 -3.47 0.41 27.98
CA ARG A 224 -3.39 1.86 28.22
C ARG A 224 -4.72 2.55 27.94
N GLU A 225 -4.94 3.68 28.58
CA GLU A 225 -6.22 4.38 28.51
C GLU A 225 -6.37 5.26 27.26
N GLN A 226 -5.26 5.85 26.79
CA GLN A 226 -5.24 6.92 25.77
C GLN A 226 -4.01 6.84 24.85
N GLU A 227 -3.61 5.63 24.48
CA GLU A 227 -2.48 5.39 23.59
C GLU A 227 -2.64 6.10 22.23
N LEU A 228 -1.53 6.43 21.58
CA LEU A 228 -1.53 6.94 20.22
C LEU A 228 -0.52 6.23 19.32
N LEU A 229 -1.05 5.41 18.41
CA LEU A 229 -0.30 4.83 17.31
C LEU A 229 -0.46 5.71 16.09
N PHE A 230 0.64 6.14 15.46
CA PHE A 230 0.54 7.01 14.31
C PHE A 230 1.60 6.82 13.26
N THR A 231 1.23 7.14 12.03
CA THR A 231 2.07 7.00 10.85
C THR A 231 2.31 8.34 10.20
N THR A 232 3.51 8.49 9.66
CA THR A 232 3.90 9.63 8.85
C THR A 232 4.43 9.13 7.52
N THR A 233 3.86 9.62 6.43
CA THR A 233 4.27 9.15 5.11
C THR A 233 4.08 10.19 4.01
N THR A 234 4.68 9.93 2.85
CA THR A 234 4.36 10.58 1.57
C THR A 234 3.60 9.61 0.70
N GLU A 235 3.14 10.08 -0.44
CA GLU A 235 2.53 9.21 -1.43
C GLU A 235 3.53 8.24 -2.07
N THR A 236 3.02 7.08 -2.47
CA THR A 236 3.79 5.98 -3.07
C THR A 236 3.62 5.90 -4.57
N ASP A 237 4.52 5.15 -5.20
CA ASP A 237 4.46 4.69 -6.57
C ASP A 237 4.14 3.18 -6.67
N GLU A 238 4.00 2.50 -5.54
CA GLU A 238 3.62 1.09 -5.41
C GLU A 238 2.18 0.94 -4.87
N PRO A 239 1.14 0.85 -5.73
CA PRO A 239 -0.26 0.93 -5.34
C PRO A 239 -0.78 -0.26 -4.52
N LEU A 240 -0.08 -1.40 -4.51
CA LEU A 240 -0.48 -2.58 -3.74
C LEU A 240 0.28 -2.74 -2.42
N SER A 241 1.24 -1.86 -2.13
CA SER A 241 2.00 -1.89 -0.88
C SER A 241 1.11 -1.64 0.34
N PHE A 242 1.53 -2.13 1.50
CA PHE A 242 0.92 -1.80 2.80
C PHE A 242 0.75 -0.28 2.98
N GLY A 243 1.77 0.49 2.60
CA GLY A 243 1.73 1.94 2.62
C GLY A 243 0.65 2.55 1.73
N ALA A 244 0.42 2.00 0.52
CA ALA A 244 -0.66 2.46 -0.35
C ALA A 244 -2.03 2.22 0.28
N GLN A 245 -2.27 1.02 0.79
CA GLN A 245 -3.55 0.64 1.41
C GLN A 245 -3.86 1.53 2.63
N MET A 246 -2.86 1.77 3.48
CA MET A 246 -2.99 2.68 4.62
C MET A 246 -3.33 4.11 4.20
N ILE A 247 -2.68 4.60 3.14
CA ILE A 247 -2.93 5.94 2.61
C ILE A 247 -4.35 6.05 2.05
N ASP A 248 -4.83 5.03 1.35
CA ASP A 248 -6.17 5.01 0.75
C ASP A 248 -7.23 4.96 1.85
N GLU A 249 -6.99 4.20 2.91
CA GLU A 249 -7.85 4.17 4.08
C GLU A 249 -7.87 5.53 4.81
N ALA A 250 -6.72 6.19 4.96
CA ALA A 250 -6.64 7.54 5.52
C ALA A 250 -7.44 8.57 4.69
N GLU A 251 -7.44 8.47 3.36
CA GLU A 251 -8.26 9.33 2.50
C GLU A 251 -9.76 9.09 2.72
N ARG A 252 -10.18 7.83 2.73
CA ARG A 252 -11.59 7.48 2.96
C ARG A 252 -12.05 7.89 4.35
N ILE A 253 -11.21 7.80 5.38
CA ILE A 253 -11.50 8.29 6.74
C ILE A 253 -11.56 9.82 6.79
N MET A 254 -10.68 10.52 6.08
CA MET A 254 -10.71 11.99 6.03
C MET A 254 -11.99 12.50 5.34
N GLU A 255 -12.45 11.80 4.30
CA GLU A 255 -13.70 12.10 3.59
C GLU A 255 -14.94 11.72 4.41
N ASP A 256 -14.92 10.56 5.06
CA ASP A 256 -15.97 10.07 5.95
C ASP A 256 -15.39 9.56 7.29
N PRO A 257 -15.32 10.47 8.29
CA PRO A 257 -14.81 10.12 9.62
C PRO A 257 -15.66 9.08 10.38
N THR A 258 -16.86 8.73 9.89
CA THR A 258 -17.72 7.73 10.54
C THR A 258 -17.22 6.31 10.35
N ARG A 259 -16.42 6.07 9.29
CA ARG A 259 -15.86 4.75 8.96
C ARG A 259 -14.96 4.20 10.06
N ALA A 260 -14.14 5.07 10.67
CA ALA A 260 -13.27 4.71 11.77
C ALA A 260 -13.20 5.86 12.81
N PRO A 261 -14.19 5.97 13.72
CA PRO A 261 -14.33 7.13 14.58
C PRO A 261 -13.16 7.38 15.54
N HIS A 262 -12.34 6.35 15.81
CA HIS A 262 -11.16 6.36 16.67
C HIS A 262 -9.85 6.64 15.91
N VAL A 263 -9.91 6.82 14.58
CA VAL A 263 -8.76 7.11 13.72
C VAL A 263 -8.80 8.57 13.25
N PHE A 264 -7.67 9.25 13.38
CA PHE A 264 -7.44 10.58 12.85
C PHE A 264 -6.72 10.49 11.49
N ALA A 265 -7.20 11.22 10.49
CA ALA A 265 -6.54 11.29 9.19
C ALA A 265 -6.26 12.75 8.81
N PHE A 266 -5.01 13.04 8.46
CA PHE A 266 -4.59 14.29 7.87
C PHE A 266 -3.91 14.00 6.53
N VAL A 267 -4.63 14.22 5.43
CA VAL A 267 -4.15 13.94 4.08
C VAL A 267 -4.11 15.20 3.24
N ARG A 268 -2.94 15.52 2.68
CA ARG A 268 -2.76 16.67 1.78
C ARG A 268 -2.13 16.20 0.47
N LYS A 269 -2.99 15.94 -0.51
CA LYS A 269 -2.64 15.53 -1.87
C LYS A 269 -3.32 16.44 -2.88
N LEU A 270 -2.62 16.77 -3.95
CA LEU A 270 -3.23 17.50 -5.06
C LEU A 270 -4.15 16.55 -5.86
N PRO A 271 -5.40 16.92 -6.18
CA PRO A 271 -6.29 16.05 -6.94
C PRO A 271 -5.77 15.82 -8.37
N ARG A 272 -5.92 14.60 -8.86
CA ARG A 272 -5.60 14.13 -10.20
C ARG A 272 -6.80 14.28 -11.14
N THR A 273 -8.01 14.06 -10.62
CA THR A 273 -9.26 14.10 -11.39
C THR A 273 -10.18 15.22 -10.92
N LYS A 274 -11.18 15.57 -11.75
CA LYS A 274 -12.17 16.61 -11.39
C LYS A 274 -13.08 16.12 -10.25
N GLU A 275 -13.30 14.82 -10.18
CA GLU A 275 -14.07 14.12 -9.18
C GLU A 275 -13.35 14.19 -7.82
N GLU A 276 -12.04 13.88 -7.79
CA GLU A 276 -11.19 14.09 -6.60
C GLU A 276 -11.23 15.54 -6.12
N LEU A 277 -11.12 16.51 -7.05
CA LEU A 277 -11.21 17.93 -6.72
C LEU A 277 -12.57 18.30 -6.09
N ALA A 278 -13.67 17.79 -6.66
CA ALA A 278 -15.02 18.03 -6.14
C ALA A 278 -15.21 17.43 -4.73
N ARG A 279 -14.66 16.24 -4.47
CA ARG A 279 -14.67 15.61 -3.14
C ARG A 279 -13.91 16.44 -2.11
N ILE A 280 -12.68 16.85 -2.41
CA ILE A 280 -11.85 17.68 -1.50
C ILE A 280 -12.57 19.00 -1.15
N ARG A 281 -13.17 19.67 -2.14
CA ARG A 281 -13.93 20.92 -1.89
C ARG A 281 -15.16 20.71 -1.01
N ARG A 282 -15.82 19.55 -1.13
CA ARG A 282 -16.97 19.18 -0.29
C ARG A 282 -16.54 18.84 1.14
N ALA A 283 -15.43 18.14 1.30
CA ALA A 283 -14.90 17.74 2.61
C ALA A 283 -14.31 18.92 3.42
N HIS A 284 -13.80 19.95 2.74
CA HIS A 284 -13.16 21.11 3.37
C HIS A 284 -13.77 22.45 2.95
N PRO A 285 -15.08 22.67 3.17
CA PRO A 285 -15.74 23.87 2.70
C PRO A 285 -15.12 25.13 3.31
N GLY A 286 -14.77 26.10 2.45
CA GLY A 286 -14.21 27.39 2.87
C GLY A 286 -12.74 27.37 3.27
N HIS A 287 -12.02 26.26 3.08
CA HIS A 287 -10.58 26.22 3.33
C HIS A 287 -9.83 27.11 2.29
N PRO A 288 -8.93 28.02 2.71
CA PRO A 288 -8.37 29.08 1.85
C PRO A 288 -7.37 28.57 0.81
N HIS A 289 -6.85 27.35 1.01
CA HIS A 289 -5.87 26.74 0.13
C HIS A 289 -6.43 25.56 -0.66
N LEU A 290 -7.75 25.48 -0.85
CA LEU A 290 -8.34 24.49 -1.75
C LEU A 290 -7.76 24.64 -3.17
N PRO A 291 -7.41 23.53 -3.87
CA PRO A 291 -6.96 23.61 -5.24
C PRO A 291 -8.02 24.26 -6.15
N VAL A 292 -7.55 25.07 -7.10
CA VAL A 292 -8.40 25.70 -8.13
C VAL A 292 -8.59 24.78 -9.34
N SER A 293 -7.63 23.87 -9.60
CA SER A 293 -7.64 22.89 -10.68
C SER A 293 -6.83 21.64 -10.31
N THR A 294 -6.73 20.67 -11.24
CA THR A 294 -5.85 19.50 -11.12
C THR A 294 -4.45 19.72 -11.72
N ASP A 295 -4.17 20.93 -12.21
CA ASP A 295 -2.88 21.27 -12.84
C ASP A 295 -1.76 21.34 -11.79
N ILE A 296 -0.78 20.45 -11.93
CA ILE A 296 0.38 20.35 -11.06
C ILE A 296 1.33 21.55 -11.20
N TYR A 297 1.26 22.29 -12.30
CA TYR A 297 2.13 23.43 -12.59
C TYR A 297 1.52 24.77 -12.17
N ASP A 298 0.24 24.81 -11.84
CA ASP A 298 -0.43 26.01 -11.33
C ASP A 298 -0.08 26.25 -9.85
N GLU A 299 0.66 27.32 -9.58
CA GLU A 299 1.14 27.63 -8.24
C GLU A 299 0.04 27.88 -7.21
N ARG A 300 -1.17 28.23 -7.66
CA ARG A 300 -2.34 28.42 -6.79
C ARG A 300 -2.74 27.11 -6.10
N ASN A 301 -2.42 25.98 -6.72
CA ASN A 301 -2.72 24.64 -6.21
C ASN A 301 -1.70 24.12 -5.19
N TRP A 302 -0.47 24.64 -5.19
CA TRP A 302 0.65 24.04 -4.47
C TRP A 302 0.51 24.07 -2.94
N LYS A 303 -0.14 25.10 -2.39
CA LYS A 303 -0.29 25.30 -0.95
C LYS A 303 -1.14 24.22 -0.29
N TRP A 304 -2.07 23.60 -1.03
CA TRP A 304 -2.86 22.46 -0.54
C TRP A 304 -1.98 21.26 -0.19
N ALA A 305 -1.22 20.75 -1.15
CA ALA A 305 -0.31 19.61 -0.95
C ALA A 305 0.93 19.99 -0.12
N ASN A 306 1.19 21.28 0.05
CA ASN A 306 2.35 21.82 0.76
C ASN A 306 1.95 22.89 1.78
N PRO A 307 1.34 22.52 2.92
CA PRO A 307 0.93 23.48 3.95
C PRO A 307 2.09 24.37 4.45
N ALA A 308 3.32 23.84 4.46
CA ALA A 308 4.54 24.55 4.86
C ALA A 308 5.08 25.58 3.84
N LEU A 309 4.50 25.64 2.63
CA LEU A 309 4.96 26.53 1.55
C LEU A 309 4.94 27.99 2.03
N ASP A 310 5.98 28.75 1.68
CA ASP A 310 6.19 30.15 2.08
C ASP A 310 6.46 30.37 3.59
N GLN A 311 6.50 29.31 4.41
CA GLN A 311 6.86 29.39 5.82
C GLN A 311 8.24 28.80 6.07
N PHE A 312 8.39 27.51 5.77
CA PHE A 312 9.67 26.80 5.86
C PHE A 312 9.90 25.82 4.71
N LYS A 313 8.98 25.77 3.73
CA LYS A 313 9.19 25.17 2.42
C LYS A 313 9.29 26.28 1.36
N SER A 314 10.35 26.24 0.55
CA SER A 314 10.67 27.28 -0.44
C SER A 314 9.82 27.15 -1.71
N ARG A 315 9.13 28.24 -2.08
CA ARG A 315 8.42 28.37 -3.35
C ARG A 315 9.36 28.37 -4.55
N GLU A 316 10.48 29.06 -4.47
CA GLU A 316 11.50 29.07 -5.53
C GLU A 316 12.09 27.68 -5.81
N ALA A 317 12.29 26.86 -4.77
CA ALA A 317 12.67 25.46 -4.97
C ALA A 317 11.57 24.67 -5.71
N LEU A 318 10.29 24.90 -5.36
CA LEU A 318 9.16 24.25 -6.00
C LEU A 318 9.03 24.65 -7.48
N ARG A 319 9.20 25.94 -7.80
CA ARG A 319 9.28 26.47 -9.18
C ARG A 319 10.35 25.79 -10.01
N ARG A 320 11.56 25.65 -9.46
CA ARG A 320 12.67 24.95 -10.14
C ARG A 320 12.34 23.47 -10.41
N HIS A 321 11.74 22.78 -9.44
CA HIS A 321 11.30 21.40 -9.65
C HIS A 321 10.19 21.30 -10.71
N ALA A 322 9.21 22.21 -10.69
CA ALA A 322 8.14 22.28 -11.68
C ALA A 322 8.68 22.54 -13.10
N LEU A 323 9.62 23.47 -13.26
CA LEU A 323 10.26 23.75 -14.54
C LEU A 323 11.02 22.52 -15.07
N ALA A 324 11.77 21.84 -14.20
CA ALA A 324 12.52 20.65 -14.56
C ALA A 324 11.60 19.44 -14.89
N ALA A 325 10.39 19.40 -14.32
CA ALA A 325 9.38 18.39 -14.59
C ALA A 325 8.76 18.55 -15.98
N LYS A 326 8.52 19.79 -16.45
CA LYS A 326 7.89 20.06 -17.77
C LYS A 326 8.63 19.43 -18.96
N THR A 327 9.93 19.20 -18.84
CA THR A 327 10.78 18.71 -19.93
C THR A 327 11.32 17.31 -19.70
N ASN A 328 10.93 16.62 -18.62
CA ASN A 328 11.46 15.31 -18.28
C ASN A 328 10.44 14.47 -17.49
N ALA A 329 10.00 13.36 -18.08
CA ALA A 329 8.97 12.49 -17.52
C ALA A 329 9.35 11.88 -16.15
N ALA A 330 10.61 11.51 -15.93
CA ALA A 330 11.06 10.99 -14.63
C ALA A 330 11.01 12.09 -13.54
N ARG A 331 11.40 13.32 -13.90
CA ARG A 331 11.28 14.47 -12.99
C ARG A 331 9.83 14.89 -12.77
N GLU A 332 8.95 14.73 -13.77
CA GLU A 332 7.51 14.93 -13.59
C GLU A 332 6.94 13.92 -12.58
N LYS A 333 7.27 12.63 -12.70
CA LYS A 333 6.87 11.62 -11.71
C LYS A 333 7.37 12.00 -10.31
N ALA A 334 8.64 12.33 -10.17
CA ALA A 334 9.20 12.77 -8.89
C ALA A 334 8.53 14.04 -8.34
N PHE A 335 8.14 14.98 -9.21
CA PHE A 335 7.43 16.20 -8.80
C PHE A 335 6.01 15.89 -8.33
N ARG A 336 5.26 15.07 -9.06
CA ARG A 336 3.94 14.59 -8.66
C ARG A 336 3.97 13.88 -7.31
N GLN A 337 4.84 12.88 -7.15
CA GLN A 337 4.94 12.09 -5.92
C GLN A 337 5.45 12.94 -4.74
N PHE A 338 6.61 13.58 -4.87
CA PHE A 338 7.26 14.16 -3.70
C PHE A 338 6.87 15.61 -3.41
N GLN A 339 6.38 16.35 -4.41
CA GLN A 339 5.99 17.76 -4.23
C GLN A 339 4.48 17.93 -4.21
N MET A 340 3.73 17.29 -5.11
CA MET A 340 2.26 17.38 -5.14
C MET A 340 1.58 16.28 -4.31
N ASN A 341 2.37 15.35 -3.77
CA ASN A 341 1.88 14.22 -2.98
C ASN A 341 0.82 13.40 -3.73
N GLN A 342 0.99 13.26 -5.04
CA GLN A 342 0.12 12.50 -5.92
C GLN A 342 0.64 11.09 -6.14
N ARG A 343 -0.27 10.11 -6.19
CA ARG A 343 0.10 8.75 -6.56
C ARG A 343 0.50 8.77 -8.02
N VAL A 344 1.77 8.42 -8.26
CA VAL A 344 2.31 8.33 -9.60
C VAL A 344 2.29 6.89 -10.05
N GLN A 345 1.97 6.70 -11.32
CA GLN A 345 2.04 5.39 -11.92
C GLN A 345 3.49 5.02 -12.15
N ALA A 346 4.00 4.13 -11.31
CA ALA A 346 5.15 3.32 -11.64
C ALA A 346 4.71 1.97 -12.22
N LEU A 347 5.66 1.36 -12.92
CA LEU A 347 5.66 -0.08 -13.07
C LEU A 347 5.95 -0.63 -11.67
N TYR A 348 4.98 -1.27 -11.03
CA TYR A 348 5.16 -1.85 -9.70
C TYR A 348 5.20 -3.37 -9.80
N ARG A 349 5.95 -4.03 -8.92
CA ARG A 349 5.90 -5.49 -8.80
C ARG A 349 4.48 -5.88 -8.42
N TYR A 350 3.85 -6.69 -9.24
CA TYR A 350 2.42 -6.99 -9.12
C TYR A 350 2.14 -8.07 -8.07
N VAL A 351 3.07 -9.02 -7.92
CA VAL A 351 2.91 -10.19 -7.03
C VAL A 351 3.65 -9.97 -5.71
N PRO A 352 2.97 -9.93 -4.57
CA PRO A 352 3.61 -10.06 -3.26
C PRO A 352 4.17 -11.48 -3.11
N MET A 353 5.49 -11.61 -2.96
CA MET A 353 6.16 -12.92 -3.02
C MET A 353 5.91 -13.78 -1.78
N ASP A 354 5.59 -13.16 -0.65
CA ASP A 354 5.13 -13.84 0.57
C ASP A 354 3.79 -14.55 0.33
N LEU A 355 2.85 -13.88 -0.35
CA LEU A 355 1.58 -14.48 -0.74
C LEU A 355 1.76 -15.55 -1.81
N TRP A 356 2.65 -15.31 -2.78
CA TRP A 356 3.05 -16.33 -3.76
C TRP A 356 3.56 -17.58 -3.07
N ASP A 357 4.61 -17.46 -2.26
CA ASP A 357 5.24 -18.60 -1.59
C ASP A 357 4.25 -19.34 -0.67
N ALA A 358 3.29 -18.64 -0.05
CA ALA A 358 2.20 -19.24 0.73
C ALA A 358 1.19 -20.08 -0.09
N ASN A 359 1.13 -19.90 -1.42
CA ASN A 359 0.29 -20.65 -2.37
C ASN A 359 1.07 -21.77 -3.09
N THR A 360 2.23 -22.18 -2.55
CA THR A 360 3.03 -23.28 -3.11
C THR A 360 2.22 -24.58 -3.17
N GLY A 361 1.40 -24.84 -2.14
CA GLY A 361 0.80 -26.16 -1.96
C GLY A 361 1.88 -27.20 -1.71
N GLU A 362 1.87 -28.27 -2.49
CA GLU A 362 2.91 -29.30 -2.44
C GLU A 362 4.10 -28.92 -3.33
N LEU A 363 5.31 -28.90 -2.75
CA LEU A 363 6.52 -28.55 -3.49
C LEU A 363 6.89 -29.67 -4.48
N ALA A 364 6.79 -29.36 -5.77
CA ALA A 364 7.17 -30.25 -6.85
C ALA A 364 8.71 -30.32 -6.97
N VAL A 365 9.24 -31.54 -6.97
CA VAL A 365 10.70 -31.77 -7.15
C VAL A 365 11.10 -31.92 -8.63
N ASN A 366 10.13 -32.10 -9.52
CA ASN A 366 10.29 -32.12 -10.97
C ASN A 366 8.96 -31.73 -11.65
N PRO A 367 8.94 -31.45 -12.98
CA PRO A 367 7.75 -30.98 -13.70
C PRO A 367 6.54 -31.91 -13.65
N ASP A 368 6.78 -33.21 -13.48
CA ASP A 368 5.77 -34.26 -13.54
C ASP A 368 5.35 -34.77 -12.15
N TRP A 369 5.89 -34.17 -11.09
CA TRP A 369 5.62 -34.59 -9.71
C TRP A 369 4.13 -34.57 -9.34
N LEU A 370 3.40 -33.58 -9.84
CA LEU A 370 1.99 -33.37 -9.53
C LEU A 370 1.02 -34.05 -10.53
N LEU A 371 1.53 -34.61 -11.64
CA LEU A 371 0.69 -35.22 -12.69
C LEU A 371 -0.33 -36.23 -12.14
N PRO A 372 0.05 -37.19 -11.27
CA PRO A 372 -0.89 -38.19 -10.76
C PRO A 372 -2.04 -37.59 -9.92
N LYS A 373 -1.88 -36.36 -9.42
CA LYS A 373 -2.89 -35.64 -8.63
C LYS A 373 -3.74 -34.70 -9.48
N GLN A 374 -3.39 -34.55 -10.75
CA GLN A 374 -4.02 -33.66 -11.71
C GLN A 374 -4.81 -34.43 -12.78
N GLU A 375 -4.48 -35.71 -12.99
CA GLU A 375 -5.09 -36.55 -14.02
C GLU A 375 -6.62 -36.61 -13.91
N GLY A 376 -7.29 -36.41 -15.05
CA GLY A 376 -8.76 -36.37 -15.16
C GLY A 376 -9.43 -35.13 -14.56
N LEU A 377 -8.70 -34.22 -13.89
CA LEU A 377 -9.30 -33.02 -13.32
C LEU A 377 -9.72 -32.03 -14.40
N ARG A 378 -10.79 -31.28 -14.10
CA ARG A 378 -11.26 -30.18 -14.93
C ARG A 378 -10.31 -28.99 -14.85
N CYS A 379 -9.95 -28.42 -16.00
CA CYS A 379 -9.04 -27.28 -16.07
C CYS A 379 -9.31 -26.34 -17.23
N TRP A 380 -8.75 -25.13 -17.12
CA TRP A 380 -8.75 -24.09 -18.14
C TRP A 380 -7.32 -23.83 -18.61
N GLY A 381 -7.13 -23.74 -19.92
CA GLY A 381 -5.83 -23.57 -20.55
C GLY A 381 -5.54 -22.13 -20.91
N GLY A 382 -4.28 -21.74 -20.77
CA GLY A 382 -3.78 -20.42 -21.11
C GLY A 382 -2.48 -20.52 -21.89
N LEU A 383 -2.43 -19.85 -23.04
CA LEU A 383 -1.30 -19.92 -23.98
C LEU A 383 -0.74 -18.53 -24.31
N ASP A 384 0.50 -18.25 -23.88
CA ASP A 384 1.27 -17.07 -24.31
C ASP A 384 2.34 -17.55 -25.31
N LEU A 385 2.03 -17.42 -26.59
CA LEU A 385 2.94 -17.79 -27.67
C LEU A 385 3.89 -16.65 -28.00
N SER A 386 5.16 -17.02 -28.07
CA SER A 386 6.18 -16.10 -28.50
C SER A 386 6.27 -15.98 -30.03
N SER A 387 6.84 -14.84 -30.46
CA SER A 387 7.49 -14.76 -31.78
C SER A 387 8.66 -15.75 -31.86
N LYS A 388 9.16 -16.06 -33.06
CA LYS A 388 10.14 -17.13 -33.31
C LYS A 388 11.39 -17.15 -32.40
N LEU A 389 11.72 -16.07 -31.68
CA LEU A 389 12.95 -15.89 -30.91
C LEU A 389 12.77 -15.81 -29.37
N ASP A 390 11.56 -15.89 -28.82
CA ASP A 390 11.35 -15.75 -27.37
C ASP A 390 10.72 -17.00 -26.72
N MET A 391 10.29 -16.87 -25.46
CA MET A 391 9.80 -17.96 -24.61
C MET A 391 8.30 -18.15 -24.76
N THR A 392 7.86 -19.39 -24.96
CA THR A 392 6.44 -19.76 -24.97
C THR A 392 6.04 -20.39 -23.64
N ALA A 393 4.83 -20.09 -23.17
CA ALA A 393 4.29 -20.67 -21.95
C ALA A 393 2.89 -21.25 -22.17
N TRP A 394 2.69 -22.45 -21.63
CA TRP A 394 1.41 -23.14 -21.51
C TRP A 394 1.09 -23.34 -20.03
N CYS A 395 -0.07 -22.86 -19.60
CA CYS A 395 -0.50 -22.91 -18.22
C CYS A 395 -1.88 -23.55 -18.13
N LEU A 396 -2.05 -24.51 -17.23
CA LEU A 396 -3.34 -25.09 -16.89
C LEU A 396 -3.72 -24.71 -15.47
N LEU A 397 -4.90 -24.12 -15.29
CA LEU A 397 -5.50 -23.87 -13.99
C LEU A 397 -6.58 -24.91 -13.73
N PHE A 398 -6.40 -25.75 -12.71
CA PHE A 398 -7.36 -26.78 -12.33
C PHE A 398 -8.46 -26.21 -11.42
N GLU A 399 -9.64 -26.83 -11.43
CA GLU A 399 -10.80 -26.41 -10.62
C GLU A 399 -10.54 -26.35 -9.12
N ASN A 400 -9.64 -27.20 -8.62
CA ASN A 400 -9.21 -27.25 -7.23
C ASN A 400 -8.09 -26.24 -6.89
N GLY A 401 -7.71 -25.38 -7.83
CA GLY A 401 -6.68 -24.36 -7.64
C GLY A 401 -5.24 -24.81 -7.96
N GLN A 402 -5.01 -26.08 -8.28
CA GLN A 402 -3.69 -26.51 -8.74
C GLN A 402 -3.32 -25.84 -10.07
N ILE A 403 -2.03 -25.61 -10.30
CA ILE A 403 -1.52 -25.01 -11.54
C ILE A 403 -0.40 -25.88 -12.12
N ARG A 404 -0.50 -26.18 -13.42
CA ARG A 404 0.56 -26.85 -14.20
C ARG A 404 1.17 -25.86 -15.18
N TRP A 405 2.48 -25.95 -15.34
CA TRP A 405 3.28 -25.05 -16.17
C TRP A 405 4.12 -25.87 -17.15
N ARG A 406 4.13 -25.47 -18.42
CA ARG A 406 5.10 -25.94 -19.42
C ARG A 406 5.71 -24.73 -20.13
N PHE A 407 7.00 -24.78 -20.36
CA PHE A 407 7.78 -23.66 -20.88
C PHE A 407 8.71 -24.11 -22.00
N TRP A 408 8.80 -23.33 -23.07
CA TRP A 408 9.70 -23.59 -24.19
C TRP A 408 10.54 -22.38 -24.53
N VAL A 409 11.80 -22.63 -24.89
CA VAL A 409 12.72 -21.61 -25.42
C VAL A 409 13.56 -22.18 -26.56
N PRO A 410 14.02 -21.36 -27.53
CA PRO A 410 15.10 -21.76 -28.41
C PRO A 410 16.41 -22.00 -27.63
N GLU A 411 17.18 -23.03 -27.96
CA GLU A 411 18.47 -23.30 -27.29
C GLU A 411 19.40 -22.08 -27.33
N ALA A 412 19.35 -21.31 -28.42
CA ALA A 412 20.16 -20.10 -28.61
C ALA A 412 19.97 -19.00 -27.55
N VAL A 413 18.82 -18.95 -26.85
CA VAL A 413 18.57 -17.92 -25.80
C VAL A 413 18.97 -18.37 -24.41
N VAL A 414 19.23 -19.66 -24.19
CA VAL A 414 19.57 -20.23 -22.88
C VAL A 414 20.82 -19.57 -22.28
N PRO A 415 21.94 -19.34 -23.00
CA PRO A 415 23.12 -18.71 -22.42
C PRO A 415 22.85 -17.30 -21.86
N GLU A 416 22.02 -16.51 -22.55
CA GLU A 416 21.68 -15.15 -22.13
C GLU A 416 20.83 -15.16 -20.85
N LEU A 417 19.79 -15.99 -20.80
CA LEU A 417 18.91 -16.12 -19.64
C LEU A 417 19.64 -16.75 -18.44
N SER A 418 20.58 -17.66 -18.71
CA SER A 418 21.45 -18.26 -17.69
C SER A 418 22.37 -17.21 -17.06
N ALA A 419 22.95 -16.32 -17.86
CA ALA A 419 23.74 -15.20 -17.35
C ALA A 419 22.90 -14.24 -16.48
N GLY A 420 21.66 -13.98 -16.87
CA GLY A 420 20.73 -13.12 -16.10
C GLY A 420 20.20 -13.72 -14.79
N THR A 421 20.44 -15.01 -14.55
CA THR A 421 19.89 -15.76 -13.39
C THR A 421 20.96 -16.48 -12.59
N ASP A 422 22.23 -16.07 -12.71
CA ASP A 422 23.38 -16.70 -12.06
C ASP A 422 23.43 -18.23 -12.27
N GLY A 423 23.16 -18.64 -13.51
CA GLY A 423 23.16 -20.05 -13.93
C GLY A 423 21.90 -20.84 -13.57
N ALA A 424 20.90 -20.24 -12.92
CA ALA A 424 19.68 -20.95 -12.53
C ALA A 424 18.87 -21.40 -13.73
N PHE A 425 18.79 -20.59 -14.79
CA PHE A 425 18.02 -20.93 -15.97
C PHE A 425 18.56 -22.19 -16.69
N GLN A 426 19.88 -22.36 -16.77
CA GLN A 426 20.48 -23.59 -17.30
C GLN A 426 20.08 -24.80 -16.46
N ARG A 427 20.12 -24.70 -15.13
CA ARG A 427 19.67 -25.79 -14.25
C ARG A 427 18.21 -26.15 -14.48
N TRP A 428 17.34 -25.17 -14.71
CA TRP A 428 15.94 -25.43 -15.02
C TRP A 428 15.73 -26.16 -16.36
N VAL A 429 16.59 -25.91 -17.34
CA VAL A 429 16.62 -26.69 -18.58
C VAL A 429 17.09 -28.12 -18.30
N ASP A 430 18.20 -28.28 -17.58
CA ASP A 430 18.79 -29.59 -17.27
C ASP A 430 17.84 -30.48 -16.41
N GLU A 431 17.05 -29.85 -15.53
CA GLU A 431 16.05 -30.49 -14.67
C GLU A 431 14.68 -30.69 -15.36
N GLY A 432 14.52 -30.21 -16.60
CA GLY A 432 13.30 -30.37 -17.40
C GLY A 432 12.17 -29.38 -17.10
N TRP A 433 12.38 -28.38 -16.24
CA TRP A 433 11.41 -27.31 -15.99
C TRP A 433 11.18 -26.40 -17.19
N VAL A 434 12.17 -26.32 -18.10
CA VAL A 434 12.06 -25.61 -19.38
C VAL A 434 12.55 -26.53 -20.49
N THR A 435 11.76 -26.67 -21.55
CA THR A 435 12.15 -27.40 -22.76
C THR A 435 12.93 -26.48 -23.70
N ALA A 436 14.22 -26.77 -23.91
CA ALA A 436 14.99 -26.13 -24.97
C ALA A 436 14.70 -26.83 -26.31
N THR A 437 14.37 -26.06 -27.33
CA THR A 437 14.13 -26.54 -28.70
C THR A 437 15.34 -26.29 -29.58
N ASP A 438 15.66 -27.23 -30.47
CA ASP A 438 16.87 -27.20 -31.27
C ASP A 438 16.96 -25.96 -32.17
N GLY A 439 18.10 -25.27 -32.12
CA GLY A 439 18.41 -24.15 -33.00
C GLY A 439 17.89 -22.79 -32.53
N ASN A 440 17.54 -21.94 -33.51
CA ASN A 440 17.26 -20.51 -33.28
C ASN A 440 15.76 -20.19 -33.23
N THR A 441 14.88 -21.18 -33.35
CA THR A 441 13.43 -20.97 -33.36
C THR A 441 12.71 -22.03 -32.56
N ILE A 442 11.60 -21.65 -31.92
CA ILE A 442 10.75 -22.62 -31.23
C ILE A 442 10.22 -23.64 -32.22
N ASP A 443 10.39 -24.92 -31.87
CA ASP A 443 9.70 -26.02 -32.53
C ASP A 443 8.25 -26.10 -32.04
N TYR A 444 7.32 -25.59 -32.85
CA TYR A 444 5.89 -25.59 -32.53
C TYR A 444 5.30 -27.00 -32.44
N GLU A 445 5.89 -28.02 -33.09
CA GLU A 445 5.41 -29.39 -33.00
C GLU A 445 5.51 -29.90 -31.55
N SER A 446 6.62 -29.61 -30.86
CA SER A 446 6.78 -29.94 -29.44
C SER A 446 5.72 -29.29 -28.53
N ILE A 447 5.18 -28.12 -28.92
CA ILE A 447 4.09 -27.45 -28.20
C ILE A 447 2.77 -28.15 -28.50
N TYR A 448 2.50 -28.49 -29.77
CA TYR A 448 1.29 -29.19 -30.17
C TYR A 448 1.18 -30.55 -29.49
N ASP A 449 2.25 -31.33 -29.51
CA ASP A 449 2.30 -32.66 -28.89
C ASP A 449 2.05 -32.57 -27.37
N ALA A 450 2.58 -31.54 -26.70
CA ALA A 450 2.35 -31.34 -25.27
C ALA A 450 0.92 -30.91 -24.94
N ILE A 451 0.30 -30.06 -25.78
CA ILE A 451 -1.11 -29.67 -25.62
C ILE A 451 -2.03 -30.86 -25.87
N GLU A 452 -1.73 -31.67 -26.88
CA GLU A 452 -2.47 -32.92 -27.17
C GLU A 452 -2.32 -33.94 -26.02
N GLU A 453 -1.11 -34.11 -25.49
CA GLU A 453 -0.86 -34.95 -24.29
C GLU A 453 -1.67 -34.46 -23.08
N ASP A 454 -1.68 -33.16 -22.82
CA ASP A 454 -2.44 -32.58 -21.70
C ASP A 454 -3.96 -32.68 -21.97
N HIS A 455 -4.42 -32.53 -23.22
CA HIS A 455 -5.82 -32.70 -23.63
C HIS A 455 -6.32 -34.14 -23.38
N ASP A 456 -5.51 -35.14 -23.71
CA ASP A 456 -5.88 -36.55 -23.51
C ASP A 456 -5.92 -36.95 -22.03
N ARG A 457 -5.16 -36.24 -21.17
CA ARG A 457 -5.02 -36.55 -19.74
C ARG A 457 -5.98 -35.80 -18.83
N PHE A 458 -6.39 -34.60 -19.22
CA PHE A 458 -7.16 -33.70 -18.38
C PHE A 458 -8.47 -33.30 -19.04
N ALA A 459 -9.47 -32.95 -18.24
CA ALA A 459 -10.73 -32.43 -18.76
C ALA A 459 -10.60 -30.92 -19.07
N LEU A 460 -9.93 -30.59 -20.18
CA LEU A 460 -9.79 -29.22 -20.66
C LEU A 460 -11.15 -28.65 -21.09
N VAL A 461 -11.57 -27.55 -20.45
CA VAL A 461 -12.85 -26.88 -20.73
C VAL A 461 -12.71 -25.92 -21.90
N ASP A 462 -11.77 -24.99 -21.81
CA ASP A 462 -11.45 -24.03 -22.86
C ASP A 462 -9.95 -23.71 -22.86
N VAL A 463 -9.51 -23.05 -23.92
CA VAL A 463 -8.15 -22.51 -24.02
C VAL A 463 -8.22 -21.06 -24.44
N THR A 464 -7.74 -20.17 -23.57
CA THR A 464 -7.61 -18.75 -23.90
C THR A 464 -6.19 -18.43 -24.33
N TYR A 465 -6.03 -17.61 -25.37
CA TYR A 465 -4.72 -17.29 -25.93
C TYR A 465 -4.60 -15.83 -26.37
N ASP A 466 -3.37 -15.30 -26.47
CA ASP A 466 -3.12 -13.94 -26.96
C ASP A 466 -3.41 -13.85 -28.47
N ARG A 467 -4.17 -12.84 -28.90
CA ARG A 467 -4.48 -12.53 -30.31
C ARG A 467 -3.27 -12.54 -31.24
N TRP A 468 -2.08 -12.22 -30.74
CA TRP A 468 -0.85 -12.18 -31.54
C TRP A 468 -0.25 -13.57 -31.81
N SER A 469 -0.75 -14.61 -31.16
CA SER A 469 -0.47 -16.00 -31.48
C SER A 469 -1.08 -16.31 -32.85
N GLY A 470 -0.26 -16.49 -33.88
CA GLY A 470 -0.74 -16.52 -35.27
C GLY A 470 -1.86 -17.52 -35.52
N GLU A 471 -2.80 -17.16 -36.41
CA GLU A 471 -3.91 -18.02 -36.87
C GLU A 471 -3.50 -19.47 -37.21
N PRO A 472 -2.33 -19.74 -37.83
CA PRO A 472 -1.92 -21.12 -38.12
C PRO A 472 -1.75 -22.00 -36.88
N VAL A 473 -1.22 -21.45 -35.78
CA VAL A 473 -1.00 -22.20 -34.53
C VAL A 473 -2.34 -22.61 -33.92
N ARG A 474 -3.28 -21.66 -33.87
CA ARG A 474 -4.64 -21.92 -33.41
C ARG A 474 -5.28 -23.04 -34.24
N GLN A 475 -5.18 -22.95 -35.57
CA GLN A 475 -5.81 -23.90 -36.48
C GLN A 475 -5.26 -25.32 -36.28
N THR A 476 -3.95 -25.47 -36.11
CA THR A 476 -3.33 -26.77 -35.82
C THR A 476 -3.76 -27.34 -34.47
N ILE A 477 -3.86 -26.53 -33.41
CA ILE A 477 -4.34 -27.02 -32.10
C ILE A 477 -5.78 -27.51 -32.21
N VAL A 478 -6.66 -26.75 -32.89
CA VAL A 478 -8.05 -27.13 -33.13
C VAL A 478 -8.14 -28.43 -33.94
N ASP A 479 -7.34 -28.56 -35.00
CA ASP A 479 -7.36 -29.75 -35.86
C ASP A 479 -6.90 -31.02 -35.13
N ARG A 480 -5.97 -30.90 -34.18
CA ARG A 480 -5.47 -32.04 -33.38
C ARG A 480 -6.37 -32.41 -32.21
N THR A 481 -6.86 -31.41 -31.48
CA THR A 481 -7.53 -31.63 -30.18
C THR A 481 -9.04 -31.39 -30.22
N GLY A 482 -9.55 -30.72 -31.25
CA GLY A 482 -10.94 -30.27 -31.30
C GLY A 482 -11.31 -29.21 -30.26
N LEU A 483 -10.34 -28.66 -29.52
CA LEU A 483 -10.58 -27.68 -28.46
C LEU A 483 -11.10 -26.34 -29.00
N GLU A 484 -11.98 -25.70 -28.24
CA GLU A 484 -12.37 -24.31 -28.50
C GLU A 484 -11.31 -23.35 -27.98
N LEU A 485 -10.69 -22.59 -28.90
CA LEU A 485 -9.69 -21.57 -28.58
C LEU A 485 -10.31 -20.16 -28.59
N ILE A 486 -10.27 -19.50 -27.44
CA ILE A 486 -10.83 -18.18 -27.20
C ILE A 486 -9.73 -17.11 -27.31
N GLU A 487 -9.93 -16.17 -28.22
CA GLU A 487 -9.02 -15.04 -28.40
C GLU A 487 -9.15 -14.04 -27.23
N SER A 488 -8.01 -13.62 -26.68
CA SER A 488 -7.90 -12.53 -25.70
C SER A 488 -6.69 -11.64 -26.03
N GLY A 489 -6.27 -10.78 -25.09
CA GLY A 489 -5.05 -9.99 -25.30
C GLY A 489 -4.61 -9.21 -24.09
N THR A 490 -3.40 -8.64 -24.15
CA THR A 490 -2.74 -7.98 -23.00
C THR A 490 -3.17 -6.52 -22.75
N THR A 491 -4.39 -6.16 -23.14
CA THR A 491 -4.94 -4.81 -22.97
C THR A 491 -5.48 -4.60 -21.55
N TYR A 492 -5.65 -3.33 -21.14
CA TYR A 492 -6.27 -3.01 -19.84
C TYR A 492 -7.65 -3.64 -19.68
N GLU A 493 -8.48 -3.58 -20.72
CA GLU A 493 -9.85 -4.12 -20.71
C GLU A 493 -9.86 -5.63 -20.50
N ARG A 494 -8.95 -6.36 -21.16
CA ARG A 494 -8.90 -7.82 -21.08
C ARG A 494 -8.17 -8.36 -19.86
N MET A 495 -7.18 -7.63 -19.33
CA MET A 495 -6.31 -8.13 -18.25
C MET A 495 -6.75 -7.69 -16.85
N THR A 496 -7.53 -6.60 -16.72
CA THR A 496 -7.93 -6.11 -15.40
C THR A 496 -8.71 -7.18 -14.62
N GLY A 497 -9.71 -7.82 -15.22
CA GLY A 497 -10.51 -8.86 -14.58
C GLY A 497 -9.68 -10.06 -14.11
N PRO A 498 -8.97 -10.76 -15.02
CA PRO A 498 -8.15 -11.92 -14.66
C PRO A 498 -7.05 -11.62 -13.64
N MET A 499 -6.39 -10.46 -13.75
CA MET A 499 -5.37 -10.08 -12.77
C MET A 499 -5.99 -9.71 -11.41
N THR A 500 -7.18 -9.11 -11.37
CA THR A 500 -7.94 -8.86 -10.11
C THR A 500 -8.29 -10.17 -9.44
N GLU A 501 -8.82 -11.12 -10.21
CA GLU A 501 -9.18 -12.44 -9.72
C GLU A 501 -7.95 -13.21 -9.22
N PHE A 502 -6.83 -13.13 -9.95
CA PHE A 502 -5.55 -13.67 -9.50
C PHE A 502 -5.16 -13.12 -8.12
N SER A 503 -5.21 -11.81 -7.91
CA SER A 503 -4.85 -11.21 -6.61
C SER A 503 -5.80 -11.62 -5.49
N ARG A 504 -7.11 -11.73 -5.78
CA ARG A 504 -8.12 -12.20 -4.83
C ARG A 504 -7.83 -13.65 -4.41
N ALA A 505 -7.71 -14.56 -5.37
CA ALA A 505 -7.47 -15.98 -5.13
C ALA A 505 -6.11 -16.22 -4.46
N LEU A 506 -5.07 -15.45 -4.81
CA LEU A 506 -3.77 -15.50 -4.15
C LEU A 506 -3.87 -15.11 -2.67
N THR A 507 -4.61 -14.03 -2.36
CA THR A 507 -4.84 -13.57 -0.98
C THR A 507 -5.67 -14.58 -0.19
N ALA A 508 -6.68 -15.18 -0.81
CA ALA A 508 -7.53 -16.20 -0.22
C ALA A 508 -6.86 -17.57 -0.09
N ARG A 509 -5.63 -17.72 -0.63
CA ARG A 509 -4.86 -18.97 -0.66
C ARG A 509 -5.56 -20.11 -1.40
N GLU A 510 -6.17 -19.76 -2.52
CA GLU A 510 -6.93 -20.69 -3.37
C GLU A 510 -6.09 -21.32 -4.47
N TYR A 511 -4.79 -21.01 -4.57
CA TYR A 511 -3.89 -21.61 -5.55
C TYR A 511 -2.92 -22.63 -4.91
N ALA A 512 -2.51 -23.59 -5.74
CA ALA A 512 -1.44 -24.53 -5.46
C ALA A 512 -0.53 -24.63 -6.70
N HIS A 513 0.44 -23.73 -6.82
CA HIS A 513 1.29 -23.61 -8.02
C HIS A 513 2.50 -24.57 -8.05
N GLY A 514 2.63 -25.45 -7.05
CA GLY A 514 3.63 -26.52 -7.02
C GLY A 514 5.06 -26.06 -6.76
N GLY A 515 5.28 -24.78 -6.44
CA GLY A 515 6.63 -24.22 -6.25
C GLY A 515 7.51 -24.26 -7.51
N ASN A 516 6.92 -24.28 -8.72
CA ASN A 516 7.68 -24.26 -9.97
C ASN A 516 8.70 -23.09 -9.98
N PRO A 517 10.01 -23.36 -10.13
CA PRO A 517 11.04 -22.35 -9.93
C PRO A 517 11.04 -21.28 -11.03
N VAL A 518 10.66 -21.65 -12.26
CA VAL A 518 10.55 -20.74 -13.40
C VAL A 518 9.36 -19.82 -13.20
N ALA A 519 8.19 -20.35 -12.83
CA ALA A 519 7.00 -19.55 -12.55
C ALA A 519 7.24 -18.58 -11.37
N ARG A 520 7.93 -19.03 -10.32
CA ARG A 520 8.33 -18.18 -9.19
C ARG A 520 9.24 -17.04 -9.63
N TRP A 521 10.25 -17.31 -10.46
CA TRP A 521 11.12 -16.28 -11.03
C TRP A 521 10.33 -15.27 -11.86
N MET A 522 9.40 -15.73 -12.70
CA MET A 522 8.55 -14.84 -13.48
C MET A 522 7.61 -14.00 -12.61
N ALA A 523 7.05 -14.58 -11.53
CA ALA A 523 6.17 -13.88 -10.60
C ALA A 523 6.89 -12.74 -9.88
N GLU A 524 8.15 -12.97 -9.47
CA GLU A 524 9.00 -11.95 -8.85
C GLU A 524 9.21 -10.72 -9.76
N HIS A 525 9.23 -10.96 -11.07
CA HIS A 525 9.52 -9.95 -12.08
C HIS A 525 8.27 -9.36 -12.75
N LEU A 526 7.08 -9.89 -12.45
CA LEU A 526 5.84 -9.40 -13.03
C LEU A 526 5.60 -7.97 -12.57
N LYS A 527 5.58 -7.05 -13.54
CA LYS A 527 5.18 -5.66 -13.31
C LYS A 527 3.82 -5.39 -13.91
N ALA A 528 3.01 -4.62 -13.20
CA ALA A 528 1.76 -4.10 -13.72
C ALA A 528 1.85 -2.60 -13.98
N LYS A 529 1.00 -2.14 -14.88
CA LYS A 529 0.78 -0.73 -15.15
C LYS A 529 -0.71 -0.45 -15.11
N SER A 530 -1.10 0.64 -14.45
CA SER A 530 -2.45 1.22 -14.53
C SER A 530 -2.48 2.41 -15.50
N PRO A 531 -3.63 2.76 -16.11
CA PRO A 531 -3.81 3.95 -16.94
C PRO A 531 -4.15 5.17 -16.07
N THR A 532 -3.70 6.36 -16.47
CA THR A 532 -3.66 7.56 -15.59
C THR A 532 -5.04 8.06 -15.14
N ASP A 533 -6.07 7.76 -15.92
CA ASP A 533 -7.46 8.13 -15.73
C ASP A 533 -8.25 7.16 -14.83
N ASP A 534 -7.85 5.88 -14.77
CA ASP A 534 -8.55 4.85 -14.01
C ASP A 534 -7.54 3.90 -13.33
N PRO A 535 -7.13 4.16 -12.09
CA PRO A 535 -6.09 3.37 -11.41
C PRO A 535 -6.52 1.93 -11.12
N ASP A 536 -7.82 1.63 -11.16
CA ASP A 536 -8.38 0.31 -10.88
C ASP A 536 -8.23 -0.64 -12.08
N ARG A 537 -7.87 -0.11 -13.26
CA ARG A 537 -7.48 -0.92 -14.41
C ARG A 537 -5.99 -1.17 -14.41
N TYR A 538 -5.59 -2.36 -14.81
CA TYR A 538 -4.18 -2.68 -14.97
C TYR A 538 -3.96 -3.78 -16.00
N ARG A 539 -2.72 -3.84 -16.49
CA ARG A 539 -2.26 -4.85 -17.43
C ARG A 539 -0.84 -5.27 -17.07
N PRO A 540 -0.41 -6.49 -17.45
CA PRO A 540 0.98 -6.88 -17.32
C PRO A 540 1.85 -6.04 -18.27
N VAL A 541 3.09 -5.86 -17.87
CA VAL A 541 4.08 -5.13 -18.66
C VAL A 541 5.18 -6.10 -19.05
N LYS A 542 5.20 -6.44 -20.35
CA LYS A 542 6.28 -7.26 -20.91
C LYS A 542 7.62 -6.51 -20.68
N PRO A 543 8.64 -7.17 -20.10
CA PRO A 543 9.94 -6.55 -19.83
C PRO A 543 10.62 -6.12 -21.14
N ASP A 544 11.52 -5.14 -21.05
CA ASP A 544 12.36 -4.76 -22.19
C ASP A 544 13.43 -5.84 -22.36
N ARG A 545 13.14 -6.86 -23.17
CA ARG A 545 13.98 -8.06 -23.31
C ARG A 545 15.41 -7.77 -23.78
N ALA A 546 15.66 -6.60 -24.38
CA ALA A 546 17.01 -6.17 -24.80
C ALA A 546 17.84 -5.58 -23.65
N LYS A 547 17.21 -5.23 -22.53
CA LYS A 547 17.86 -4.63 -21.36
C LYS A 547 17.74 -5.49 -20.11
N ASP A 548 16.61 -6.16 -19.97
CA ASP A 548 16.25 -6.98 -18.84
C ASP A 548 16.31 -8.44 -19.30
N HIS A 549 17.29 -9.21 -18.82
CA HIS A 549 17.44 -10.66 -19.07
C HIS A 549 16.36 -11.47 -18.32
N VAL A 550 15.11 -11.03 -18.43
CA VAL A 550 13.96 -11.42 -17.62
C VAL A 550 12.83 -11.83 -18.56
N ARG A 551 12.07 -12.85 -18.17
CA ARG A 551 10.86 -13.32 -18.85
C ARG A 551 9.71 -13.36 -17.86
N ILE A 552 8.48 -13.21 -18.37
CA ILE A 552 7.27 -13.25 -17.55
C ILE A 552 6.15 -14.07 -18.18
N ASP A 553 6.40 -14.74 -19.29
CA ASP A 553 5.41 -15.25 -20.25
C ASP A 553 4.44 -16.29 -19.62
N GLY A 554 4.86 -16.96 -18.54
CA GLY A 554 4.01 -17.82 -17.72
C GLY A 554 2.86 -17.08 -17.03
N LEU A 555 3.03 -15.83 -16.61
CA LEU A 555 2.00 -15.08 -15.88
C LEU A 555 0.87 -14.63 -16.82
N PRO A 556 1.13 -14.06 -18.01
CA PRO A 556 0.11 -13.89 -19.04
C PRO A 556 -0.60 -15.20 -19.39
N ALA A 557 0.12 -16.32 -19.53
CA ALA A 557 -0.52 -17.62 -19.76
C ALA A 557 -1.49 -17.98 -18.62
N LEU A 558 -1.11 -17.83 -17.36
CA LEU A 558 -2.02 -18.02 -16.22
C LEU A 558 -3.22 -17.05 -16.28
N PHE A 559 -3.01 -15.77 -16.61
CA PHE A 559 -4.10 -14.80 -16.73
C PHE A 559 -5.08 -15.17 -17.84
N PHE A 560 -4.62 -15.77 -18.94
CA PHE A 560 -5.51 -16.31 -19.95
C PHE A 560 -6.32 -17.51 -19.43
N ALA A 561 -5.72 -18.44 -18.69
CA ALA A 561 -6.45 -19.54 -18.07
C ALA A 561 -7.54 -19.05 -17.08
N ILE A 562 -7.25 -17.99 -16.32
CA ILE A 562 -8.22 -17.34 -15.42
C ILE A 562 -9.34 -16.65 -16.23
N ASP A 563 -9.01 -15.95 -17.32
CA ASP A 563 -9.99 -15.33 -18.23
C ASP A 563 -10.99 -16.37 -18.77
N GLY A 564 -10.50 -17.53 -19.24
CA GLY A 564 -11.35 -18.65 -19.68
C GLY A 564 -12.29 -19.12 -18.57
N ARG A 565 -11.75 -19.40 -17.38
CA ARG A 565 -12.54 -19.80 -16.20
C ARG A 565 -13.65 -18.79 -15.85
N MET A 566 -13.35 -17.51 -15.89
CA MET A 566 -14.32 -16.45 -15.58
C MET A 566 -15.48 -16.43 -16.59
N ARG A 567 -15.19 -16.61 -17.89
CA ARG A 567 -16.20 -16.61 -18.95
C ARG A 567 -17.19 -17.76 -18.85
N VAL A 568 -16.71 -18.94 -18.46
CA VAL A 568 -17.57 -20.12 -18.26
C VAL A 568 -18.50 -19.92 -17.06
N THR A 569 -17.99 -19.37 -15.96
CA THR A 569 -18.77 -19.15 -14.74
C THR A 569 -19.91 -18.14 -14.94
N ASP A 570 -19.70 -17.09 -15.76
CA ASP A 570 -20.76 -16.14 -16.12
C ASP A 570 -21.85 -16.75 -17.02
N SER A 571 -21.52 -17.80 -17.80
CA SER A 571 -22.47 -18.47 -18.69
C SER A 571 -23.46 -19.40 -17.96
N GLU A 572 -23.06 -19.96 -16.81
CA GLU A 572 -23.93 -20.77 -15.95
C GLU A 572 -24.96 -19.90 -15.18
N SER A 573 -24.74 -18.58 -15.06
CA SER A 573 -25.60 -17.68 -14.27
C SER A 573 -26.92 -17.26 -14.95
N VAL A 574 -27.10 -17.46 -16.27
CA VAL A 574 -28.27 -16.90 -17.00
C VAL A 574 -29.44 -17.88 -17.12
N TYR A 575 -29.19 -19.19 -17.04
CA TYR A 575 -30.23 -20.21 -17.27
C TYR A 575 -30.82 -20.82 -15.99
N ASP A 576 -30.18 -20.68 -14.83
CA ASP A 576 -30.73 -21.16 -13.55
C ASP A 576 -31.74 -20.21 -12.89
N TYR A 577 -31.94 -19.00 -13.43
CA TYR A 577 -32.89 -18.01 -12.88
C TYR A 577 -34.18 -17.80 -13.69
N ARG A 578 -34.43 -18.61 -14.73
CA ARG A 578 -35.74 -18.64 -15.41
C ARG A 578 -36.27 -20.06 -15.42
N GLY A 579 -37.02 -20.37 -14.36
CA GLY A 579 -37.67 -21.66 -14.14
C GLY A 579 -38.40 -22.17 -15.39
N LEU A 580 -38.19 -23.46 -15.65
CA LEU A 580 -39.00 -24.29 -16.53
C LEU A 580 -40.49 -24.05 -16.27
N ALA A 581 -41.15 -23.29 -17.14
CA ALA A 581 -42.60 -23.25 -17.21
C ALA A 581 -43.08 -24.50 -17.95
N VAL A 582 -43.38 -25.56 -17.19
CA VAL A 582 -44.13 -26.72 -17.67
C VAL A 582 -45.56 -26.26 -17.98
N LEU A 583 -45.93 -26.20 -19.26
CA LEU A 583 -47.31 -26.03 -19.69
C LEU A 583 -48.07 -27.36 -19.48
N GLY A 584 -48.71 -27.48 -18.32
CA GLY A 584 -49.74 -28.49 -18.08
C GLY A 584 -51.01 -28.13 -18.86
N GLY A 585 -51.34 -28.96 -19.86
CA GLY A 585 -52.59 -28.88 -20.59
C GLY A 585 -53.77 -29.34 -19.73
N ALA A 586 -54.82 -28.52 -19.69
CA ALA A 586 -56.16 -28.96 -19.34
C ALA A 586 -56.93 -29.15 -20.66
N ALA A 587 -57.24 -30.40 -20.98
CA ALA A 587 -58.17 -30.76 -22.04
C ALA A 587 -59.60 -30.74 -21.47
N GLY A 588 -60.51 -30.12 -22.23
CA GLY A 588 -61.87 -30.63 -22.39
C GLY A 588 -61.90 -31.68 -23.48
#